data_AF-A0A9D7BNS0-F1
#
_entry.id   AF-A0A9D7BNS0-F1
#
_cell.length_a   1.000
_cell.length_b   1.000
_cell.length_c   1.000
_cell.angle_alpha   90.00
_cell.angle_beta   90.00
_cell.angle_gamma   90.00
#
_symmetry.space_group_name_H-M   'P 1'
#
loop_
_entity.id
_entity.type
_entity.pdbx_description
1 polymer ?
#
loop_
_entity_poly.entity_id
_entity_poly.type
_entity_poly.pdbx_seq_one_letter_code
_entity_poly.pdbx_strand_id
1 'polypeptide(L)' 'MMRAYSAKGNIKKALEFAKEAIKEAPDDINKKNLENAIQTLESGKPI' A
#
# COMPACT_ATOMS: atom_id res chain seq x y z
N MET A 1 -3.81 -6.72 -4.74
CA MET A 1 -2.46 -6.87 -5.33
C MET A 1 -1.33 -6.36 -4.44
N MET A 2 -1.45 -5.18 -3.82
CA MET A 2 -0.46 -4.62 -2.87
C MET A 2 0.14 -5.65 -1.90
N ARG A 3 -0.70 -6.29 -1.07
CA ARG A 3 -0.25 -7.29 -0.07
C ARG A 3 0.47 -8.49 -0.69
N ALA A 4 0.04 -8.93 -1.87
CA ALA A 4 0.67 -10.07 -2.56
C ALA A 4 2.07 -9.73 -3.08
N TYR A 5 2.29 -8.51 -3.58
CA TYR A 5 3.63 -8.06 -3.98
C TYR A 5 4.52 -7.77 -2.77
N SER A 6 3.95 -7.20 -1.70
CA SER A 6 4.62 -7.01 -0.41
C SER A 6 5.18 -8.33 0.13
N ALA A 7 4.34 -9.37 0.21
CA ALA A 7 4.74 -10.70 0.67
C ALA A 7 5.84 -11.37 -0.19
N LYS A 8 5.98 -10.95 -1.45
CA LYS A 8 7.05 -11.42 -2.37
C LYS A 8 8.31 -10.55 -2.32
N GLY A 9 8.38 -9.56 -1.42
CA GLY A 9 9.48 -8.60 -1.34
C GLY A 9 9.51 -7.58 -2.47
N ASN A 10 8.49 -7.54 -3.35
CA ASN A 10 8.40 -6.55 -4.41
C ASN A 10 7.74 -5.26 -3.89
N ILE A 11 8.48 -4.54 -3.04
CA ILE A 11 8.00 -3.34 -2.35
C ILE A 11 7.62 -2.23 -3.33
N LYS A 12 8.38 -2.06 -4.42
CA LYS A 12 8.08 -1.05 -5.46
C LYS A 12 6.70 -1.26 -6.07
N LYS A 13 6.39 -2.50 -6.47
CA LYS A 13 5.09 -2.81 -7.07
C LYS A 13 3.97 -2.78 -6.05
N ALA A 14 4.23 -3.17 -4.80
CA ALA A 14 3.27 -3.01 -3.73
C ALA A 14 2.90 -1.53 -3.51
N LEU A 15 3.89 -0.64 -3.52
CA LEU A 15 3.70 0.79 -3.36
C LEU A 15 2.87 1.41 -4.49
N GLU A 16 3.13 1.01 -5.74
CA GLU A 16 2.35 1.42 -6.91
C GLU A 16 0.86 1.11 -6.73
N PHE A 17 0.53 -0.15 -6.40
CA PHE A 17 -0.86 -0.55 -6.13
C PHE A 17 -1.47 0.17 -4.94
N ALA A 18 -0.70 0.49 -3.90
CA ALA A 18 -1.19 1.23 -2.75
C ALA A 18 -1.57 2.68 -3.12
N LYS A 19 -0.73 3.35 -3.93
CA LYS A 19 -0.96 4.72 -4.43
C LYS A 19 -2.10 4.82 -5.44
N GLU A 20 -2.40 3.75 -6.16
CA GLU A 20 -3.60 3.65 -6.97
C GLU A 20 -4.85 3.44 -6.10
N ALA A 21 -4.80 2.47 -5.19
CA ALA A 21 -5.95 2.11 -4.35
C ALA A 21 -6.44 3.26 -3.47
N ILE A 22 -5.56 4.14 -2.99
CA ILE A 22 -5.95 5.26 -2.13
C ILE A 22 -6.84 6.29 -2.84
N LYS A 23 -6.75 6.39 -4.17
CA LYS A 23 -7.59 7.30 -4.97
C LYS A 23 -9.05 6.82 -5.04
N GLU A 24 -9.25 5.52 -4.90
CA GLU A 24 -10.54 4.82 -4.97
C GLU A 24 -11.08 4.45 -3.57
N ALA A 25 -10.47 4.97 -2.51
CA ALA A 25 -10.86 4.62 -1.14
C ALA A 25 -12.31 5.11 -0.84
N PRO A 26 -13.23 4.23 -0.42
CA PRO A 26 -14.65 4.58 -0.27
C PRO A 26 -14.96 5.36 1.01
N ASP A 27 -14.04 5.35 1.98
CA ASP A 27 -14.17 6.02 3.26
C ASP A 27 -12.80 6.34 3.89
N ASP A 28 -12.83 7.15 4.94
CA ASP A 28 -11.65 7.64 5.64
C ASP A 28 -10.87 6.53 6.36
N ILE A 29 -11.54 5.47 6.82
CA ILE A 29 -10.87 4.36 7.51
C ILE A 29 -10.02 3.58 6.51
N ASN A 30 -10.58 3.25 5.35
CA ASN A 30 -9.89 2.60 4.25
C ASN A 30 -8.74 3.46 3.72
N LYS A 31 -8.98 4.76 3.57
CA LYS A 31 -7.93 5.72 3.17
C LYS A 31 -6.77 5.74 4.16
N LYS A 32 -7.06 5.86 5.46
CA LYS A 32 -6.03 5.87 6.52
C LYS A 32 -5.23 4.57 6.58
N ASN A 33 -5.88 3.43 6.37
CA ASN A 33 -5.20 2.14 6.28
C ASN A 33 -4.23 2.09 5.09
N LEU A 34 -4.62 2.66 3.94
CA LEU A 34 -3.76 2.76 2.75
C LEU A 34 -2.62 3.76 2.95
N GLU A 35 -2.84 4.87 3.64
CA GLU A 35 -1.78 5.83 3.99
C GLU A 35 -0.69 5.18 4.86
N ASN A 36 -1.10 4.44 5.90
CA ASN A 36 -0.16 3.71 6.76
C ASN A 36 0.62 2.62 5.98
N ALA A 37 -0.07 1.93 5.06
CA ALA A 37 0.54 0.95 4.18
C ALA A 37 1.58 1.61 3.25
N ILE A 38 1.25 2.75 2.64
CA ILE A 38 2.15 3.53 1.79
C ILE A 38 3.40 3.94 2.58
N GLN A 39 3.24 4.52 3.77
CA GLN A 39 4.39 4.92 4.61
C GLN A 39 5.32 3.76 4.93
N THR A 40 4.74 2.60 5.27
CA THR A 40 5.54 1.40 5.57
C THR A 40 6.30 0.92 4.34
N LEU A 41 5.63 0.86 3.17
CA LEU A 41 6.24 0.47 1.91
C LEU A 41 7.30 1.47 1.42
N GLU A 42 7.11 2.77 1.63
CA GLU A 42 8.11 3.81 1.32
C GLU A 42 9.37 3.68 2.17
N SER A 43 9.25 3.19 3.40
CA SER A 43 10.39 2.84 4.25
C SER A 43 11.13 1.55 3.83
N GLY A 44 10.69 0.91 2.73
CA GLY A 44 11.27 -0.34 2.24
C GLY A 44 10.80 -1.59 3.00
N LYS A 45 9.82 -1.45 3.90
CA LYS A 45 9.32 -2.54 4.73
C LYS A 45 8.08 -3.18 4.12
N PRO A 46 7.93 -4.51 4.23
CA PRO A 46 6.69 -5.17 3.84
C PRO A 46 5.56 -4.89 4.85
N ILE A 47 4.33 -5.07 4.36
CA ILE A 47 3.05 -5.09 5.07
C ILE A 47 2.27 -6.37 4.83
#